data_AF-A0A951VC21-F1
#
_entry.id   AF-A0A951VC21-F1
#
_cell.length_a   1.000
_cell.length_b   1.000
_cell.length_c   1.000
_cell.angle_alpha   90.00
_cell.angle_beta   90.00
_cell.angle_gamma   90.00
#
_symmetry.space_group_name_H-M   'P 1'
#
loop_
_entity.id
_entity.type
_entity.pdbx_description
1 polymer ?
#
loop_
_entity_poly.entity_id
_entity_poly.type
_entity_poly.pdbx_seq_one_letter_code
_entity_poly.pdbx_strand_id
1 'polypeptide(L)'
;MAATIVPLCKFVHEAQRERGLAMLCSGPAGDAYADAYRRQNGIVDAAWRAVTVVADLSDDHIEQVSGLMPELARRRAGVLKGKAETGDLIAFYSRSLIEPALEAAAVAATLDPLNDPSRVSAFVNLLKWKERVGQVRAVGAAPGEDGPAVCDRANRLKPIVAELKAYERTFLALCSPTQRQQYDGVVGRAPEARRVTAIEGAIVGGDSAEELKKASPEAWFDLISTKMDMLQQVVLYFADNLAVAADGPNCRVVPRLPAEIQARLGVICDSPLFAGLSEQALGEILSQGRIISHPRGAVIFLHGEPVERFYLVLQGWVKLLKGNAEGEESVFEVLTTGDGFPDTVIFKDAIYPVTAQAVEAVELLSLPASVVRERIKNDQEFALNMLAAAANRSKALISQFEQLTLKKVTERVGRFLLKQFIAAGDGRTTLELPLEKSVIASYLGMKPETFSRTLQALREEGIDINRNMVTLPDTFALCTYCDVDLATTCFRKSCPECPFHNET
;
A
#
# COMPACT_ATOMS: atom_id res chain seq x y z
N MET A 1 -16.32 -5.45 11.14
CA MET A 1 -15.32 -5.48 12.24
C MET A 1 -14.96 -4.08 12.73
N ALA A 2 -14.94 -3.03 11.89
CA ALA A 2 -14.71 -1.64 12.33
C ALA A 2 -15.53 -1.19 13.57
N ALA A 3 -16.80 -1.59 13.67
CA ALA A 3 -17.68 -1.24 14.80
C ALA A 3 -17.17 -1.74 16.17
N THR A 4 -16.26 -2.72 16.20
CA THR A 4 -15.73 -3.36 17.41
C THR A 4 -14.47 -2.65 17.96
N ILE A 5 -13.72 -1.93 17.11
CA ILE A 5 -12.42 -1.33 17.46
C ILE A 5 -12.58 -0.26 18.55
N VAL A 6 -13.52 0.67 18.38
CA VAL A 6 -13.74 1.77 19.34
C VAL A 6 -14.20 1.27 20.71
N PRO A 7 -15.19 0.35 20.81
CA PRO A 7 -15.54 -0.28 22.08
C PRO A 7 -14.36 -0.98 22.77
N LEU A 8 -13.52 -1.71 22.04
CA LEU A 8 -12.32 -2.35 22.59
C LEU A 8 -11.34 -1.31 23.14
N CYS A 9 -11.09 -0.23 22.40
CA CYS A 9 -10.22 0.86 22.85
C CYS A 9 -10.74 1.55 24.12
N LYS A 10 -12.06 1.69 24.25
CA LYS A 10 -12.70 2.22 25.47
C LYS A 10 -12.56 1.25 26.63
N PHE A 11 -12.85 -0.04 26.42
CA PHE A 11 -12.64 -1.07 27.45
C PHE A 11 -11.21 -1.09 27.96
N VAL A 12 -10.22 -1.12 27.06
CA VAL A 12 -8.79 -1.08 27.41
C VAL A 12 -8.47 0.14 28.26
N HIS A 13 -8.97 1.32 27.90
CA HIS A 13 -8.75 2.54 28.67
C HIS A 13 -9.32 2.45 30.09
N GLU A 14 -10.55 1.96 30.24
CA GLU A 14 -11.18 1.85 31.55
C GLU A 14 -10.53 0.76 32.41
N ALA A 15 -10.08 -0.34 31.80
CA ALA A 15 -9.31 -1.39 32.48
C ALA A 15 -7.93 -0.89 32.94
N GLN A 16 -7.28 -0.03 32.14
CA GLN A 16 -6.04 0.64 32.54
C GLN A 16 -6.27 1.54 33.76
N ARG A 17 -7.36 2.33 33.77
CA ARG A 17 -7.77 3.18 34.91
C ARG A 17 -8.04 2.35 36.17
N GLU A 18 -8.77 1.25 36.02
CA GLU A 18 -9.03 0.31 37.11
C GLU A 18 -7.75 -0.27 37.70
N ARG A 19 -6.82 -0.75 36.86
CA ARG A 19 -5.51 -1.24 37.30
C ARG A 19 -4.78 -0.22 38.16
N GLY A 20 -4.76 1.04 37.75
CA GLY A 20 -4.08 2.10 38.50
C GLY A 20 -4.77 2.44 39.82
N LEU A 21 -6.12 2.50 39.83
CA LEU A 21 -6.88 2.70 41.07
C LEU A 21 -6.73 1.53 42.05
N ALA A 22 -6.56 0.31 41.55
CA ALA A 22 -6.28 -0.85 42.41
C ALA A 22 -4.97 -0.69 43.19
N MET A 23 -3.96 -0.01 42.62
CA MET A 23 -2.69 0.27 43.30
C MET A 23 -2.88 1.26 44.45
N LEU A 24 -3.59 2.36 44.21
CA LEU A 24 -3.91 3.34 45.26
C LEU A 24 -4.80 2.73 46.35
N CYS A 25 -5.80 1.91 45.96
CA CYS A 25 -6.69 1.21 46.88
C CYS A 25 -5.96 0.16 47.74
N SER A 26 -4.85 -0.38 47.24
CA SER A 26 -4.01 -1.35 47.97
C SER A 26 -2.93 -0.68 48.82
N GLY A 27 -2.85 0.66 48.79
CA GLY A 27 -1.91 1.45 49.57
C GLY A 27 -2.46 1.94 50.91
N PRO A 28 -1.64 2.69 51.68
CA PRO A 28 -2.02 3.18 53.01
C PRO A 28 -3.25 4.09 53.02
N ALA A 29 -3.50 4.83 51.94
CA ALA A 29 -4.68 5.66 51.73
C ALA A 29 -5.85 4.91 51.07
N GLY A 30 -5.83 3.57 51.08
CA GLY A 30 -6.72 2.74 50.28
C GLY A 30 -8.22 2.98 50.48
N ASP A 31 -8.63 3.27 51.72
CA ASP A 31 -10.02 3.58 52.06
C ASP A 31 -10.56 4.82 51.32
N ALA A 32 -9.71 5.82 51.07
CA ALA A 32 -10.08 7.02 50.33
C ALA A 32 -10.38 6.73 48.84
N TYR A 33 -9.82 5.66 48.30
CA TYR A 33 -9.97 5.26 46.89
C TYR A 33 -10.97 4.13 46.68
N ALA A 34 -11.47 3.49 47.74
CA ALA A 34 -12.38 2.34 47.65
C ALA A 34 -13.65 2.66 46.85
N ASP A 35 -14.26 3.83 47.06
CA ASP A 35 -15.46 4.24 46.32
C ASP A 35 -15.17 4.56 44.85
N ALA A 36 -14.05 5.22 44.56
CA ALA A 36 -13.60 5.49 43.20
C ALA A 36 -13.32 4.17 42.45
N TYR A 37 -12.69 3.21 43.13
CA TYR A 37 -12.42 1.88 42.59
C TYR A 37 -13.70 1.09 42.29
N ARG A 38 -14.68 1.07 43.22
CA ARG A 38 -15.99 0.43 42.97
C ARG A 38 -16.73 1.04 41.78
N ARG A 39 -16.73 2.37 41.67
CA ARG A 39 -17.33 3.05 40.51
C ARG A 39 -16.63 2.65 39.21
N GLN A 40 -15.30 2.60 39.22
CA GLN A 40 -14.53 2.17 38.06
C GLN A 40 -14.83 0.72 37.65
N ASN A 41 -15.06 -0.18 38.62
CA ASN A 41 -15.47 -1.57 38.33
C ASN A 41 -16.75 -1.63 37.49
N GLY A 42 -17.76 -0.84 37.86
CA GLY A 42 -18.99 -0.75 37.09
C GLY A 42 -18.79 -0.17 35.68
N ILE A 43 -17.86 0.78 35.53
CA ILE A 43 -17.51 1.38 34.22
C ILE A 43 -16.83 0.34 33.32
N VAL A 44 -15.88 -0.43 33.83
CA VAL A 44 -15.21 -1.51 33.08
C VAL A 44 -16.22 -2.59 32.66
N ASP A 45 -17.14 -2.97 33.54
CA ASP A 45 -18.17 -3.96 33.22
C ASP A 45 -19.16 -3.43 32.16
N ALA A 46 -19.48 -2.14 32.19
CA ALA A 46 -20.27 -1.50 31.15
C ALA A 46 -19.53 -1.42 29.81
N ALA A 47 -18.24 -1.07 29.84
CA ALA A 47 -17.40 -1.02 28.64
C ALA A 47 -17.23 -2.40 28.00
N TRP A 48 -17.04 -3.45 28.80
CA TRP A 48 -16.96 -4.83 28.29
C TRP A 48 -18.29 -5.28 27.69
N ARG A 49 -19.42 -4.98 28.33
CA ARG A 49 -20.75 -5.26 27.74
C ARG A 49 -20.91 -4.60 26.38
N ALA A 50 -20.46 -3.36 26.22
CA ALA A 50 -20.50 -2.67 24.94
C ALA A 50 -19.66 -3.37 23.85
N VAL A 51 -18.52 -3.99 24.21
CA VAL A 51 -17.74 -4.83 23.28
C VAL A 51 -18.56 -6.05 22.86
N THR A 52 -19.10 -6.81 23.81
CA THR A 52 -19.84 -8.06 23.53
C THR A 52 -21.12 -7.88 22.70
N VAL A 53 -21.67 -6.66 22.63
CA VAL A 53 -22.85 -6.34 21.79
C VAL A 53 -22.50 -6.27 20.30
N VAL A 54 -21.27 -5.88 19.97
CA VAL A 54 -20.85 -5.60 18.57
C VAL A 54 -19.73 -6.50 18.09
N ALA A 55 -19.10 -7.26 18.99
CA ALA A 55 -18.03 -8.18 18.68
C ALA A 55 -18.56 -9.50 18.13
N ASP A 56 -17.80 -10.08 17.20
CA ASP A 56 -17.91 -11.50 16.92
C ASP A 56 -17.30 -12.27 18.10
N LEU A 57 -18.11 -13.08 18.78
CA LEU A 57 -17.68 -13.86 19.94
C LEU A 57 -16.83 -15.09 19.55
N SER A 58 -16.62 -15.34 18.24
CA SER A 58 -15.71 -16.37 17.74
C SER A 58 -14.24 -15.92 17.66
N ASP A 59 -13.92 -14.66 17.96
CA ASP A 59 -12.53 -14.21 18.11
C ASP A 59 -11.91 -14.76 19.41
N ASP A 60 -10.81 -15.52 19.27
CA ASP A 60 -10.11 -16.18 20.38
C ASP A 60 -9.73 -15.21 21.53
N HIS A 61 -9.36 -13.98 21.20
CA HIS A 61 -8.97 -12.99 22.22
C HIS A 61 -10.19 -12.47 22.97
N ILE A 62 -11.32 -12.29 22.30
CA ILE A 62 -12.58 -11.85 22.92
C ILE A 62 -13.16 -12.97 23.81
N GLU A 63 -13.04 -14.23 23.39
CA GLU A 63 -13.39 -15.38 24.22
C GLU A 63 -12.51 -15.44 25.49
N GLN A 64 -11.19 -15.27 25.32
CA GLN A 64 -10.24 -15.24 26.44
C GLN A 64 -10.62 -14.17 27.47
N VAL A 65 -10.88 -12.92 27.04
CA VAL A 65 -11.26 -11.84 27.96
C VAL A 65 -12.61 -12.14 28.62
N SER A 66 -13.59 -12.65 27.87
CA SER A 66 -14.90 -13.04 28.41
C SER A 66 -14.79 -14.06 29.53
N GLY A 67 -13.97 -15.10 29.34
CA GLY A 67 -13.73 -16.15 30.34
C GLY A 67 -13.08 -15.65 31.63
N LEU A 68 -12.40 -14.50 31.59
CA LEU A 68 -11.69 -13.91 32.72
C LEU A 68 -12.51 -12.89 33.51
N MET A 69 -13.66 -12.44 33.01
CA MET A 69 -14.51 -11.48 33.73
C MET A 69 -14.96 -11.96 35.13
N PRO A 70 -15.30 -13.25 35.36
CA PRO A 70 -15.58 -13.75 36.71
C PRO A 70 -14.36 -13.71 37.63
N GLU A 71 -13.17 -13.98 37.10
CA GLU A 71 -11.91 -13.91 37.85
C GLU A 71 -11.56 -12.47 38.22
N LEU A 72 -11.79 -11.52 37.31
CA LEU A 72 -11.65 -10.09 37.57
C LEU A 72 -12.53 -9.65 38.76
N ALA A 73 -13.80 -10.12 38.83
CA ALA A 73 -14.68 -9.84 39.96
C ALA A 73 -14.14 -10.38 41.30
N ARG A 74 -13.57 -11.60 41.30
CA ARG A 74 -12.92 -12.17 42.51
C ARG A 74 -11.73 -11.34 42.95
N ARG A 75 -10.88 -10.92 42.01
CA ARG A 75 -9.69 -10.09 42.28
C ARG A 75 -10.07 -8.70 42.81
N ARG A 76 -11.10 -8.06 42.26
CA ARG A 76 -11.65 -6.79 42.80
C ARG A 76 -12.08 -6.89 44.26
N ALA A 77 -12.74 -7.99 44.64
CA ALA A 77 -13.10 -8.23 46.03
C ALA A 77 -11.87 -8.44 46.93
N GLY A 78 -10.78 -9.02 46.40
CA GLY A 78 -9.49 -9.14 47.09
C GLY A 78 -8.83 -7.78 47.37
N VAL A 79 -8.85 -6.86 46.39
CA VAL A 79 -8.34 -5.48 46.53
C VAL A 79 -9.05 -4.76 47.68
N LEU A 80 -10.38 -4.76 47.67
CA LEU A 80 -11.18 -4.09 48.71
C LEU A 80 -11.04 -4.70 50.11
N LYS A 81 -10.54 -5.95 50.20
CA LYS A 81 -10.26 -6.63 51.47
C LYS A 81 -8.81 -6.47 51.92
N GLY A 82 -7.97 -5.75 51.17
CA GLY A 82 -6.54 -5.61 51.44
C GLY A 82 -5.76 -6.92 51.31
N LYS A 83 -6.26 -7.88 50.52
CA LYS A 83 -5.67 -9.23 50.35
C LYS A 83 -4.99 -9.45 49.01
N ALA A 84 -4.92 -8.43 48.17
CA ALA A 84 -4.41 -8.58 46.81
C ALA A 84 -2.92 -8.20 46.74
N GLU A 85 -2.14 -9.03 46.06
CA GLU A 85 -0.73 -8.74 45.79
C GLU A 85 -0.62 -7.82 44.56
N THR A 86 0.09 -6.70 44.70
CA THR A 86 0.16 -5.66 43.66
C THR A 86 0.86 -6.13 42.39
N GLY A 87 1.90 -6.96 42.51
CA GLY A 87 2.59 -7.57 41.38
C GLY A 87 1.67 -8.47 40.55
N ASP A 88 0.95 -9.37 41.21
CA ASP A 88 -0.01 -10.27 40.57
C ASP A 88 -1.19 -9.50 39.94
N LEU A 89 -1.71 -8.45 40.59
CA LEU A 89 -2.73 -7.58 40.00
C LEU A 89 -2.25 -6.89 38.72
N ILE A 90 -1.08 -6.25 38.75
CA ILE A 90 -0.52 -5.59 37.56
C ILE A 90 -0.36 -6.61 36.45
N ALA A 91 0.18 -7.80 36.75
CA ALA A 91 0.37 -8.86 35.78
C ALA A 91 -0.96 -9.35 35.17
N PHE A 92 -2.00 -9.55 35.98
CA PHE A 92 -3.32 -9.99 35.54
C PHE A 92 -3.96 -8.97 34.60
N TYR A 93 -4.08 -7.70 35.01
CA TYR A 93 -4.65 -6.67 34.15
C TYR A 93 -3.86 -6.51 32.85
N SER A 94 -2.53 -6.46 32.93
CA SER A 94 -1.70 -6.20 31.75
C SER A 94 -1.72 -7.37 30.77
N ARG A 95 -1.45 -8.59 31.24
CA ARG A 95 -1.22 -9.76 30.36
C ARG A 95 -2.47 -10.56 30.06
N SER A 96 -3.43 -10.62 30.99
CA SER A 96 -4.60 -11.49 30.88
C SER A 96 -5.83 -10.73 30.40
N LEU A 97 -5.91 -9.41 30.62
CA LEU A 97 -7.09 -8.61 30.28
C LEU A 97 -6.83 -7.60 29.16
N ILE A 98 -5.83 -6.72 29.34
CA ILE A 98 -5.58 -5.61 28.43
C ILE A 98 -4.87 -6.07 27.15
N GLU A 99 -3.80 -6.87 27.25
CA GLU A 99 -3.06 -7.32 26.06
C GLU A 99 -3.96 -8.08 25.06
N PRO A 100 -4.80 -9.06 25.48
CA PRO A 100 -5.70 -9.73 24.54
C PRO A 100 -6.73 -8.77 23.92
N ALA A 101 -7.27 -7.82 24.68
CA ALA A 101 -8.19 -6.82 24.14
C ALA A 101 -7.51 -5.86 23.15
N LEU A 102 -6.23 -5.55 23.34
CA LEU A 102 -5.42 -4.80 22.38
C LEU A 102 -5.17 -5.62 21.10
N GLU A 103 -4.87 -6.91 21.23
CA GLU A 103 -4.72 -7.81 20.07
C GLU A 103 -6.03 -7.94 19.29
N ALA A 104 -7.17 -8.11 19.96
CA ALA A 104 -8.48 -8.11 19.33
C ALA A 104 -8.72 -6.81 18.52
N ALA A 105 -8.33 -5.65 19.06
CA ALA A 105 -8.47 -4.37 18.36
C ALA A 105 -7.54 -4.28 17.15
N ALA A 106 -6.31 -4.80 17.25
CA ALA A 106 -5.34 -4.85 16.17
C ALA A 106 -5.78 -5.80 15.04
N VAL A 107 -6.30 -6.97 15.39
CA VAL A 107 -6.86 -7.96 14.45
C VAL A 107 -8.08 -7.37 13.75
N ALA A 108 -9.03 -6.80 14.49
CA ALA A 108 -10.21 -6.15 13.91
C ALA A 108 -9.84 -5.00 12.95
N ALA A 109 -8.79 -4.23 13.27
CA ALA A 109 -8.27 -3.19 12.40
C ALA A 109 -7.61 -3.75 11.12
N THR A 110 -6.89 -4.87 11.24
CA THR A 110 -6.14 -5.49 10.13
C THR A 110 -7.06 -6.24 9.16
N LEU A 111 -8.12 -6.87 9.68
CA LEU A 111 -9.06 -7.66 8.88
C LEU A 111 -10.08 -6.81 8.12
N ASP A 112 -10.19 -5.51 8.41
CA ASP A 112 -11.07 -4.62 7.67
C ASP A 112 -10.36 -4.13 6.38
N PRO A 113 -10.79 -4.58 5.19
CA PRO A 113 -10.09 -4.26 3.94
C PRO A 113 -10.19 -2.78 3.56
N LEU A 114 -11.05 -2.00 4.22
CA LEU A 114 -11.15 -0.55 4.01
C LEU A 114 -10.03 0.22 4.75
N ASN A 115 -9.37 -0.40 5.72
CA ASN A 115 -8.33 0.23 6.51
C ASN A 115 -7.01 0.36 5.76
N ASP A 116 -6.37 1.52 5.89
CA ASP A 116 -5.03 1.76 5.36
C ASP A 116 -3.98 1.00 6.20
N PRO A 117 -3.16 0.12 5.61
CA PRO A 117 -2.18 -0.66 6.36
C PRO A 117 -1.17 0.19 7.15
N SER A 118 -0.78 1.35 6.61
CA SER A 118 0.16 2.25 7.29
C SER A 118 -0.48 2.93 8.50
N ARG A 119 -1.74 3.36 8.39
CA ARG A 119 -2.53 3.91 9.50
C ARG A 119 -2.80 2.86 10.57
N VAL A 120 -3.11 1.62 10.18
CA VAL A 120 -3.25 0.50 11.10
C VAL A 120 -1.94 0.26 11.86
N SER A 121 -0.80 0.23 11.16
CA SER A 121 0.50 0.05 11.82
C SER A 121 0.82 1.17 12.81
N ALA A 122 0.56 2.44 12.44
CA ALA A 122 0.68 3.56 13.37
C ALA A 122 -0.25 3.40 14.58
N PHE A 123 -1.51 3.06 14.35
CA PHE A 123 -2.50 2.85 15.40
C PHE A 123 -2.14 1.73 16.38
N VAL A 124 -1.66 0.58 15.90
CA VAL A 124 -1.21 -0.52 16.76
C VAL A 124 -0.04 -0.09 17.64
N ASN A 125 0.93 0.65 17.08
CA ASN A 125 2.03 1.21 17.88
C ASN A 125 1.55 2.24 18.91
N LEU A 126 0.54 3.05 18.59
CA LEU A 126 -0.08 3.98 19.54
C LEU A 126 -0.75 3.24 20.70
N LEU A 127 -1.47 2.15 20.42
CA LEU A 127 -2.10 1.30 21.43
C LEU A 127 -1.05 0.70 22.40
N LYS A 128 0.01 0.09 21.85
CA LYS A 128 1.10 -0.48 22.66
C LYS A 128 1.84 0.59 23.46
N TRP A 129 2.08 1.76 22.86
CA TRP A 129 2.65 2.91 23.55
C TRP A 129 1.81 3.33 24.76
N LYS A 130 0.50 3.54 24.55
CA LYS A 130 -0.43 3.95 25.61
C LYS A 130 -0.50 2.92 26.73
N GLU A 131 -0.44 1.63 26.41
CA GLU A 131 -0.41 0.58 27.43
C GLU A 131 0.84 0.64 28.30
N ARG A 132 2.02 0.90 27.72
CA ARG A 132 3.24 1.10 28.52
C ARG A 132 3.15 2.35 29.39
N VAL A 133 2.54 3.44 28.93
CA VAL A 133 2.23 4.61 29.80
C VAL A 133 1.32 4.19 30.97
N GLY A 134 0.30 3.37 30.71
CA GLY A 134 -0.58 2.83 31.75
C GLY A 134 0.15 1.94 32.77
N GLN A 135 1.16 1.19 32.35
CA GLN A 135 1.99 0.37 33.24
C GLN A 135 2.94 1.22 34.08
N VAL A 136 3.58 2.24 33.49
CA VAL A 136 4.40 3.23 34.22
C VAL A 136 3.59 3.89 35.33
N ARG A 137 2.34 4.27 35.03
CA ARG A 137 1.43 4.81 36.05
C ARG A 137 1.20 3.82 37.19
N ALA A 138 0.80 2.59 36.88
CA ALA A 138 0.45 1.59 37.89
C ALA A 138 1.67 1.21 38.76
N VAL A 139 2.83 0.96 38.14
CA VAL A 139 4.05 0.61 38.86
C VAL A 139 4.51 1.75 39.77
N GLY A 140 4.50 2.99 39.29
CA GLY A 140 4.91 4.13 40.13
C GLY A 140 3.90 4.49 41.23
N ALA A 141 2.61 4.20 41.03
CA ALA A 141 1.57 4.37 42.05
C ALA A 141 1.46 3.19 43.04
N ALA A 142 2.21 2.10 42.83
CA ALA A 142 2.17 0.94 43.72
C ALA A 142 2.69 1.29 45.13
N PRO A 143 2.10 0.73 46.20
CA PRO A 143 2.45 1.05 47.58
C PRO A 143 3.87 0.59 47.98
N GLY A 144 4.43 1.26 49.00
CA GLY A 144 5.76 0.98 49.53
C GLY A 144 6.73 2.14 49.29
N GLU A 145 6.95 2.96 50.33
CA GLU A 145 7.82 4.15 50.28
C GLU A 145 9.21 3.90 50.90
N ASP A 146 9.45 2.71 51.44
CA ASP A 146 10.75 2.30 51.96
C ASP A 146 11.75 2.06 50.81
N GLY A 147 13.04 2.24 51.13
CA GLY A 147 14.13 2.15 50.14
C GLY A 147 14.09 0.89 49.26
N PRO A 148 13.93 -0.32 49.82
CA PRO A 148 13.80 -1.54 49.03
C PRO A 148 12.62 -1.55 48.05
N ALA A 149 11.42 -1.13 48.47
CA ALA A 149 10.25 -1.09 47.60
C ALA A 149 10.38 -0.05 46.48
N VAL A 150 10.98 1.12 46.77
CA VAL A 150 11.30 2.13 45.75
C VAL A 150 12.29 1.59 44.73
N CYS A 151 13.33 0.86 45.17
CA CYS A 151 14.30 0.24 44.28
C CYS A 151 13.68 -0.85 43.38
N ASP A 152 12.79 -1.68 43.91
CA ASP A 152 12.08 -2.70 43.11
C ASP A 152 11.21 -2.04 42.03
N ARG A 153 10.42 -1.01 42.38
CA ARG A 153 9.63 -0.24 41.41
C ARG A 153 10.50 0.43 40.35
N ALA A 154 11.61 1.04 40.75
CA ALA A 154 12.59 1.64 39.85
C ALA A 154 13.14 0.64 38.82
N ASN A 155 13.48 -0.58 39.26
CA ASN A 155 13.98 -1.64 38.39
C ASN A 155 12.91 -2.13 37.40
N ARG A 156 11.64 -2.20 37.82
CA ARG A 156 10.52 -2.55 36.94
C ARG A 156 10.20 -1.46 35.92
N LEU A 157 10.35 -0.17 36.27
CA LEU A 157 10.05 0.95 35.37
C LEU A 157 11.01 1.04 34.19
N LYS A 158 12.31 0.78 34.38
CA LYS A 158 13.33 0.92 33.33
C LYS A 158 12.97 0.19 32.01
N PRO A 159 12.69 -1.13 32.00
CA PRO A 159 12.35 -1.84 30.77
C PRO A 159 11.01 -1.35 30.17
N ILE A 160 10.02 -1.03 31.00
CA ILE A 160 8.71 -0.53 30.54
C ILE A 160 8.88 0.80 29.80
N VAL A 161 9.67 1.73 30.34
CA VAL A 161 9.91 3.04 29.72
C VAL A 161 10.76 2.90 28.45
N ALA A 162 11.71 1.95 28.40
CA ALA A 162 12.46 1.68 27.18
C ALA A 162 11.55 1.20 26.04
N GLU A 163 10.64 0.26 26.31
CA GLU A 163 9.62 -0.20 25.34
C GLU A 163 8.67 0.94 24.95
N LEU A 164 8.19 1.72 25.92
CA LEU A 164 7.36 2.90 25.70
C LEU A 164 8.01 3.84 24.67
N LYS A 165 9.30 4.17 24.84
CA LYS A 165 10.04 5.02 23.91
C LYS A 165 10.24 4.39 22.53
N ALA A 166 10.30 3.07 22.43
CA ALA A 166 10.37 2.38 21.14
C ALA A 166 9.04 2.55 20.39
N TYR A 167 7.91 2.24 21.04
CA TYR A 167 6.58 2.40 20.44
C TYR A 167 6.25 3.86 20.09
N GLU A 168 6.62 4.82 20.96
CA GLU A 168 6.47 6.26 20.69
C GLU A 168 7.19 6.66 19.38
N ARG A 169 8.47 6.27 19.24
CA ARG A 169 9.28 6.59 18.05
C ARG A 169 8.71 5.96 16.79
N THR A 170 8.31 4.69 16.86
CA THR A 170 7.72 3.98 15.71
C THR A 170 6.37 4.58 15.31
N PHE A 171 5.47 4.83 16.27
CA PHE A 171 4.21 5.52 16.03
C PHE A 171 4.42 6.85 15.30
N LEU A 172 5.33 7.66 15.82
CA LEU A 172 5.67 8.96 15.26
C LEU A 172 6.27 8.84 13.85
N ALA A 173 7.12 7.84 13.58
CA ALA A 173 7.68 7.62 12.25
C ALA A 173 6.64 7.19 11.21
N LEU A 174 5.61 6.46 11.64
CA LEU A 174 4.54 5.94 10.77
C LEU A 174 3.38 6.91 10.55
N CYS A 175 3.26 7.96 11.38
CA CYS A 175 2.19 8.95 11.22
C CYS A 175 2.29 9.71 9.90
N SER A 176 1.18 9.77 9.16
CA SER A 176 1.00 10.76 8.09
C SER A 176 1.07 12.21 8.64
N PRO A 177 1.32 13.22 7.79
CA PRO A 177 1.34 14.62 8.23
C PRO A 177 0.08 15.05 8.99
N THR A 178 -1.11 14.61 8.53
CA THR A 178 -2.40 14.89 9.19
C THR A 178 -2.48 14.22 10.56
N GLN A 179 -2.12 12.93 10.66
CA GLN A 179 -2.09 12.20 11.93
C GLN A 179 -1.11 12.84 12.93
N ARG A 180 0.04 13.30 12.45
CA ARG A 180 1.01 14.03 13.27
C ARG A 180 0.48 15.38 13.76
N GLN A 181 -0.25 16.11 12.93
CA GLN A 181 -0.91 17.36 13.36
C GLN A 181 -1.93 17.11 14.48
N GLN A 182 -2.73 16.05 14.37
CA GLN A 182 -3.72 15.67 15.37
C GLN A 182 -3.07 15.26 16.69
N TYR A 183 -2.00 14.46 16.62
CA TYR A 183 -1.18 14.14 17.79
C TYR A 183 -0.58 15.40 18.44
N ASP A 184 0.00 16.30 17.66
CA ASP A 184 0.64 17.52 18.18
C ASP A 184 -0.36 18.46 18.87
N GLY A 185 -1.59 18.51 18.36
CA GLY A 185 -2.68 19.31 18.92
C GLY A 185 -3.15 18.86 20.30
N VAL A 186 -2.96 17.57 20.63
CA VAL A 186 -3.43 16.98 21.90
C VAL A 186 -2.28 16.69 22.86
N VAL A 187 -1.21 16.04 22.38
CA VAL A 187 -0.12 15.52 23.21
C VAL A 187 1.20 16.27 22.95
N GLY A 188 1.62 16.41 21.69
CA GLY A 188 3.00 16.85 21.36
C GLY A 188 3.37 18.25 21.89
N ARG A 189 2.38 19.15 22.02
CA ARG A 189 2.59 20.52 22.53
C ARG A 189 2.09 20.74 23.95
N ALA A 190 1.45 19.75 24.57
CA ALA A 190 0.90 19.88 25.91
C ALA A 190 2.01 19.96 26.98
N PRO A 191 2.04 21.00 27.84
CA PRO A 191 3.03 21.13 28.91
C PRO A 191 3.05 19.92 29.87
N GLU A 192 1.89 19.37 30.19
CA GLU A 192 1.72 18.22 31.08
C GLU A 192 2.32 16.95 30.48
N ALA A 193 2.08 16.71 29.19
CA ALA A 193 2.68 15.58 28.47
C ALA A 193 4.21 15.71 28.37
N ARG A 194 4.73 16.93 28.18
CA ARG A 194 6.18 17.19 28.17
C ARG A 194 6.83 16.92 29.53
N ARG A 195 6.15 17.26 30.62
CA ARG A 195 6.62 16.96 31.98
C ARG A 195 6.76 15.45 32.18
N VAL A 196 5.76 14.67 31.76
CA VAL A 196 5.83 13.20 31.81
C VAL A 196 6.95 12.66 30.93
N THR A 197 7.11 13.19 29.72
CA THR A 197 8.20 12.82 28.80
C THR A 197 9.59 13.10 29.39
N ALA A 198 9.75 14.16 30.19
CA ALA A 198 11.00 14.44 30.90
C ALA A 198 11.29 13.38 31.99
N ILE A 199 10.28 12.99 32.77
CA ILE A 199 10.39 11.91 33.77
C ILE A 199 10.78 10.59 33.09
N GLU A 200 10.13 10.25 31.97
CA GLU A 200 10.50 9.06 31.17
C GLU A 200 11.97 9.11 30.71
N GLY A 201 12.47 10.28 30.30
CA GLY A 201 13.88 10.48 29.95
C GLY A 201 14.83 10.24 31.13
N ALA A 202 14.51 10.79 32.30
CA ALA A 202 15.30 10.60 33.53
C ALA A 202 15.33 9.12 33.97
N ILE A 203 14.20 8.41 33.85
CA ILE A 203 14.13 6.96 34.16
C ILE A 203 15.09 6.15 33.28
N VAL A 204 15.14 6.44 31.97
CA VAL A 204 16.08 5.79 31.03
C VAL A 204 17.53 6.18 31.34
N GLY A 205 17.78 7.42 31.77
CA GLY A 205 19.08 7.91 32.20
C GLY A 205 19.62 7.29 33.50
N GLY A 206 18.79 6.54 34.23
CA GLY A 206 19.17 5.83 35.44
C GLY A 206 18.57 6.39 36.73
N ASP A 207 17.89 7.54 36.67
CA ASP A 207 17.40 8.29 37.84
C ASP A 207 16.03 7.81 38.35
N SER A 208 15.64 6.57 38.03
CA SER A 208 14.28 6.07 38.26
C SER A 208 13.86 6.12 39.74
N ALA A 209 14.78 5.83 40.66
CA ALA A 209 14.52 5.88 42.10
C ALA A 209 14.40 7.32 42.62
N GLU A 210 15.14 8.27 42.04
CA GLU A 210 15.06 9.69 42.40
C GLU A 210 13.76 10.32 41.89
N GLU A 211 13.32 9.98 40.67
CA GLU A 211 12.01 10.42 40.16
C GLU A 211 10.84 9.93 41.03
N LEU A 212 10.90 8.68 41.49
CA LEU A 212 9.86 8.11 42.38
C LEU A 212 9.81 8.81 43.74
N LYS A 213 10.92 9.37 44.24
CA LYS A 213 10.95 10.10 45.53
C LYS A 213 10.39 11.53 45.41
N LYS A 214 10.32 12.09 44.20
CA LYS A 214 9.88 13.48 43.97
C LYS A 214 8.37 13.69 44.05
N ALA A 215 7.58 12.61 44.03
CA ALA A 215 6.12 12.67 44.04
C ALA A 215 5.54 11.55 44.91
N SER A 216 4.42 11.83 45.58
CA SER A 216 3.65 10.77 46.24
C SER A 216 3.03 9.82 45.19
N PRO A 217 2.63 8.59 45.57
CA PRO A 217 1.94 7.67 44.68
C PRO A 217 0.71 8.28 44.00
N GLU A 218 -0.05 9.13 44.72
CA GLU A 218 -1.22 9.84 44.22
C GLU A 218 -0.83 10.91 43.19
N ALA A 219 0.16 11.75 43.51
CA ALA A 219 0.64 12.79 42.60
C ALA A 219 1.25 12.18 41.33
N TRP A 220 1.93 11.04 41.43
CA TRP A 220 2.40 10.25 40.29
C TRP A 220 1.23 9.73 39.46
N PHE A 221 0.24 9.12 40.13
CA PHE A 221 -0.95 8.59 39.48
C PHE A 221 -1.68 9.68 38.67
N ASP A 222 -1.91 10.85 39.25
CA ASP A 222 -2.60 11.95 38.60
C ASP A 222 -1.83 12.49 37.39
N LEU A 223 -0.53 12.74 37.56
CA LEU A 223 0.33 13.28 36.51
C LEU A 223 0.40 12.36 35.28
N ILE A 224 0.62 11.05 35.47
CA ILE A 224 0.70 10.11 34.35
C ILE A 224 -0.70 9.87 33.74
N SER A 225 -1.78 9.95 34.55
CA SER A 225 -3.15 9.87 34.03
C SER A 225 -3.45 10.95 33.01
N THR A 226 -2.95 12.19 33.21
CA THR A 226 -3.12 13.27 32.23
C THR A 226 -2.61 12.89 30.84
N LYS A 227 -1.38 12.35 30.74
CA LYS A 227 -0.81 11.91 29.45
C LYS A 227 -1.59 10.72 28.89
N MET A 228 -2.01 9.78 29.74
CA MET A 228 -2.76 8.60 29.30
C MET A 228 -4.14 8.98 28.72
N ASP A 229 -4.83 9.96 29.30
CA ASP A 229 -6.13 10.45 28.84
C ASP A 229 -6.00 11.24 27.53
N MET A 230 -4.94 12.04 27.39
CA MET A 230 -4.60 12.68 26.12
C MET A 230 -4.32 11.65 25.02
N LEU A 231 -3.53 10.60 25.31
CA LEU A 231 -3.30 9.51 24.37
C LEU A 231 -4.58 8.76 24.02
N GLN A 232 -5.55 8.64 24.95
CA GLN A 232 -6.84 8.04 24.65
C GLN A 232 -7.62 8.84 23.61
N GLN A 233 -7.59 10.18 23.69
CA GLN A 233 -8.25 11.02 22.69
C GLN A 233 -7.65 10.79 21.30
N VAL A 234 -6.31 10.69 21.22
CA VAL A 234 -5.62 10.34 19.97
C VAL A 234 -5.99 8.94 19.51
N VAL A 235 -6.05 7.94 20.40
CA VAL A 235 -6.46 6.57 20.08
C VAL A 235 -7.85 6.53 19.45
N LEU A 236 -8.84 7.22 20.04
CA LEU A 236 -10.20 7.24 19.51
C LEU A 236 -10.26 7.92 18.14
N TYR A 237 -9.58 9.06 17.97
CA TYR A 237 -9.48 9.71 16.66
C TYR A 237 -8.88 8.77 15.61
N PHE A 238 -7.79 8.06 15.94
CA PHE A 238 -7.15 7.14 15.00
C PHE A 238 -8.06 5.95 14.68
N ALA A 239 -8.72 5.37 15.69
CA ALA A 239 -9.66 4.26 15.51
C ALA A 239 -10.81 4.61 14.54
N ASP A 240 -11.34 5.84 14.63
CA ASP A 240 -12.39 6.33 13.73
C ASP A 240 -11.89 6.69 12.31
N ASN A 241 -10.57 6.77 12.10
CA ASN A 241 -9.93 7.25 10.87
C ASN A 241 -8.88 6.27 10.30
N LEU A 242 -9.00 4.97 10.62
CA LEU A 242 -8.13 3.91 10.08
C LEU A 242 -8.40 3.63 8.61
N ALA A 243 -9.67 3.74 8.20
CA ALA A 243 -10.07 3.61 6.81
C ALA A 243 -9.27 4.58 5.94
N VAL A 244 -8.77 4.10 4.78
CA VAL A 244 -8.71 5.00 3.64
C VAL A 244 -10.13 5.46 3.48
N ALA A 245 -10.40 6.77 3.54
CA ALA A 245 -11.74 7.23 3.27
C ALA A 245 -12.15 6.59 1.94
N ALA A 246 -13.23 5.80 1.92
CA ALA A 246 -13.99 5.71 0.68
C ALA A 246 -14.30 7.17 0.37
N ASP A 247 -13.63 7.74 -0.63
CA ASP A 247 -13.70 9.16 -0.91
C ASP A 247 -15.18 9.58 -1.01
N GLY A 248 -15.61 10.27 0.04
CA GLY A 248 -16.93 10.87 0.24
C GLY A 248 -16.72 12.23 0.87
N PRO A 249 -17.51 13.23 0.47
CA PRO A 249 -17.06 14.42 -0.23
C PRO A 249 -16.48 15.44 0.76
N ASN A 250 -15.22 15.29 1.13
CA ASN A 250 -14.42 16.48 1.32
C ASN A 250 -14.03 16.92 -0.09
N CYS A 251 -14.67 17.99 -0.57
CA CYS A 251 -14.37 18.68 -1.80
C CYS A 251 -12.94 19.24 -1.73
N ARG A 252 -11.93 18.37 -1.75
CA ARG A 252 -10.61 18.70 -2.26
C ARG A 252 -10.81 18.63 -3.76
N VAL A 253 -10.99 19.82 -4.32
CA VAL A 253 -11.09 20.10 -5.74
C VAL A 253 -10.39 19.00 -6.53
N VAL A 254 -11.15 18.12 -7.21
CA VAL A 254 -10.58 17.27 -8.27
C VAL A 254 -9.80 18.24 -9.12
N PRO A 255 -8.45 18.16 -9.16
CA PRO A 255 -7.67 19.19 -9.81
C PRO A 255 -8.21 19.28 -11.23
N ARG A 256 -8.69 20.48 -11.61
CA ARG A 256 -9.33 20.67 -12.90
C ARG A 256 -8.31 20.25 -13.94
N LEU A 257 -8.58 19.13 -14.61
CA LEU A 257 -7.66 18.60 -15.59
C LEU A 257 -7.44 19.67 -16.66
N PRO A 258 -6.20 19.85 -17.15
CA PRO A 258 -5.98 20.65 -18.34
C PRO A 258 -6.97 20.23 -19.43
N ALA A 259 -7.60 21.19 -20.12
CA ALA A 259 -8.63 20.91 -21.12
C ALA A 259 -8.15 19.91 -22.19
N GLU A 260 -6.85 19.97 -22.49
CA GLU A 260 -6.16 19.02 -23.34
C GLU A 260 -6.22 17.58 -22.82
N ILE A 261 -5.96 17.34 -21.53
CA ILE A 261 -6.02 15.99 -20.97
C ILE A 261 -7.48 15.52 -20.88
N GLN A 262 -8.40 16.43 -20.51
CA GLN A 262 -9.82 16.11 -20.41
C GLN A 262 -10.39 15.59 -21.73
N ALA A 263 -9.93 16.13 -22.87
CA ALA A 263 -10.36 15.69 -24.20
C ALA A 263 -9.87 14.26 -24.58
N ARG A 264 -8.83 13.73 -23.94
CA ARG A 264 -8.27 12.39 -24.21
C ARG A 264 -8.54 11.38 -23.09
N LEU A 265 -9.41 11.71 -22.13
CA LEU A 265 -9.69 10.85 -20.97
C LEU A 265 -10.11 9.43 -21.36
N GLY A 266 -10.89 9.25 -22.42
CA GLY A 266 -11.30 7.90 -22.87
C GLY A 266 -10.09 7.00 -23.14
N VAL A 267 -9.18 7.44 -24.01
CA VAL A 267 -7.96 6.68 -24.36
C VAL A 267 -7.04 6.49 -23.15
N ILE A 268 -6.95 7.49 -22.27
CA ILE A 268 -6.14 7.39 -21.05
C ILE A 268 -6.71 6.31 -20.11
N CYS A 269 -8.02 6.32 -19.87
CA CYS A 269 -8.69 5.36 -18.99
C CYS A 269 -8.74 3.94 -19.56
N ASP A 270 -8.72 3.79 -20.88
CA ASP A 270 -8.64 2.49 -21.55
C ASP A 270 -7.26 1.83 -21.38
N SER A 271 -6.22 2.58 -21.00
CA SER A 271 -4.91 2.01 -20.75
C SER A 271 -4.94 1.14 -19.48
N PRO A 272 -4.43 -0.10 -19.53
CA PRO A 272 -4.30 -0.97 -18.35
C PRO A 272 -3.50 -0.34 -17.21
N LEU A 273 -2.69 0.68 -17.50
CA LEU A 273 -1.92 1.42 -16.52
C LEU A 273 -2.79 2.12 -15.46
N PHE A 274 -3.98 2.58 -15.85
CA PHE A 274 -4.89 3.33 -14.98
C PHE A 274 -6.13 2.53 -14.57
N ALA A 275 -6.17 1.24 -14.89
CA ALA A 275 -7.29 0.37 -14.56
C ALA A 275 -7.55 0.33 -13.05
N GLY A 276 -8.81 0.52 -12.66
CA GLY A 276 -9.29 0.43 -11.29
C GLY A 276 -9.00 1.63 -10.37
N LEU A 277 -8.14 2.56 -10.79
CA LEU A 277 -7.86 3.77 -10.02
C LEU A 277 -9.11 4.63 -9.75
N SER A 278 -9.17 5.23 -8.56
CA SER A 278 -10.21 6.20 -8.24
C SER A 278 -10.09 7.46 -9.11
N GLU A 279 -11.21 8.14 -9.35
CA GLU A 279 -11.21 9.41 -10.11
C GLU A 279 -10.26 10.45 -9.51
N GLN A 280 -10.11 10.43 -8.18
CA GLN A 280 -9.18 11.31 -7.49
C GLN A 280 -7.73 10.91 -7.76
N ALA A 281 -7.35 9.63 -7.59
CA ALA A 281 -6.00 9.17 -7.85
C ALA A 281 -5.58 9.45 -9.30
N LEU A 282 -6.49 9.16 -10.24
CA LEU A 282 -6.33 9.49 -11.64
C LEU A 282 -6.17 11.00 -11.85
N GLY A 283 -7.07 11.81 -11.26
CA GLY A 283 -7.02 13.27 -11.35
C GLY A 283 -5.71 13.86 -10.84
N GLU A 284 -5.20 13.36 -9.71
CA GLU A 284 -3.96 13.85 -9.14
C GLU A 284 -2.72 13.45 -9.98
N ILE A 285 -2.71 12.28 -10.62
CA ILE A 285 -1.66 11.89 -11.59
C ILE A 285 -1.72 12.81 -12.82
N LEU A 286 -2.90 12.89 -13.42
CA LEU A 286 -3.12 13.57 -14.69
C LEU A 286 -2.99 15.08 -14.58
N SER A 287 -3.27 15.67 -13.42
CA SER A 287 -3.08 17.12 -13.17
C SER A 287 -1.63 17.58 -13.30
N GLN A 288 -0.67 16.66 -13.16
CA GLN A 288 0.76 16.94 -13.34
C GLN A 288 1.28 16.50 -14.70
N GLY A 289 0.40 15.93 -15.53
CA GLY A 289 0.70 15.55 -16.91
C GLY A 289 0.56 16.71 -17.88
N ARG A 290 1.07 16.49 -19.08
CA ARG A 290 0.83 17.35 -20.24
C ARG A 290 0.69 16.50 -21.48
N ILE A 291 -0.10 16.97 -22.45
CA ILE A 291 -0.13 16.37 -23.78
C ILE A 291 1.00 16.98 -24.59
N ILE A 292 1.77 16.13 -25.26
CA ILE A 292 2.82 16.57 -26.18
C ILE A 292 2.61 15.87 -27.53
N SER A 293 2.91 16.59 -28.60
CA SER A 293 2.84 16.05 -29.95
C SER A 293 4.22 16.10 -30.59
N HIS A 294 4.58 15.03 -31.29
CA HIS A 294 5.83 14.94 -32.03
C HIS A 294 5.53 14.62 -33.49
N PRO A 295 6.11 15.36 -34.46
CA PRO A 295 5.96 15.02 -35.86
C PRO A 295 6.70 13.72 -36.19
N ARG A 296 6.36 13.12 -37.32
CA ARG A 296 7.06 11.95 -37.85
C ARG A 296 8.57 12.15 -37.86
N GLY A 297 9.31 11.18 -37.32
CA GLY A 297 10.77 11.16 -37.26
C GLY A 297 11.37 11.93 -36.09
N ALA A 298 10.57 12.65 -35.29
CA ALA A 298 11.10 13.35 -34.12
C ALA A 298 11.54 12.37 -33.02
N VAL A 299 12.68 12.69 -32.39
CA VAL A 299 13.20 11.98 -31.22
C VAL A 299 12.48 12.49 -29.98
N ILE A 300 11.99 11.56 -29.16
CA ILE A 300 11.27 11.85 -27.90
C ILE A 300 12.27 11.92 -26.74
N PHE A 301 13.21 10.99 -26.69
CA PHE A 301 14.37 10.99 -25.78
C PHE A 301 15.51 10.16 -26.38
N LEU A 302 16.74 10.44 -25.97
CA LEU A 302 17.95 9.74 -26.42
C LEU A 302 18.42 8.70 -25.38
N HIS A 303 19.01 7.63 -25.89
CA HIS A 303 19.78 6.72 -25.06
C HIS A 303 20.85 7.48 -24.25
N GLY A 304 20.91 7.20 -22.94
CA GLY A 304 21.89 7.79 -22.03
C GLY A 304 21.43 9.05 -21.29
N GLU A 305 20.31 9.66 -21.71
CA GLU A 305 19.72 10.78 -21.00
C GLU A 305 19.09 10.33 -19.67
N PRO A 306 19.09 11.16 -18.61
CA PRO A 306 18.39 10.86 -17.36
C PRO A 306 16.89 10.65 -17.58
N VAL A 307 16.29 9.69 -16.88
CA VAL A 307 14.84 9.44 -16.95
C VAL A 307 14.08 10.53 -16.19
N GLU A 308 13.65 11.56 -16.91
CA GLU A 308 12.88 12.67 -16.33
C GLU A 308 11.36 12.49 -16.47
N ARG A 309 10.92 11.70 -17.47
CA ARG A 309 9.51 11.59 -17.83
C ARG A 309 9.12 10.17 -18.22
N PHE A 310 7.88 9.85 -17.91
CA PHE A 310 7.13 8.71 -18.40
C PHE A 310 6.12 9.18 -19.45
N TYR A 311 5.84 8.33 -20.43
CA TYR A 311 4.99 8.61 -21.57
C TYR A 311 3.95 7.51 -21.74
N LEU A 312 2.74 7.89 -22.13
CA LEU A 312 1.70 7.00 -22.63
C LEU A 312 1.36 7.43 -24.04
N VAL A 313 1.37 6.50 -25.00
CA VAL A 313 0.95 6.79 -26.36
C VAL A 313 -0.57 6.96 -26.39
N LEU A 314 -1.04 8.14 -26.79
CA LEU A 314 -2.47 8.41 -27.00
C LEU A 314 -2.85 8.17 -28.46
N GLN A 315 -1.95 8.55 -29.36
CA GLN A 315 -2.14 8.35 -30.79
C GLN A 315 -0.80 8.11 -31.49
N GLY A 316 -0.84 7.19 -32.44
CA GLY A 316 0.23 6.92 -33.40
C GLY A 316 1.25 5.90 -32.91
N TRP A 317 2.41 5.87 -33.56
CA TRP A 317 3.42 4.84 -33.33
C TRP A 317 4.79 5.39 -32.93
N VAL A 318 5.38 4.80 -31.89
CA VAL A 318 6.73 5.12 -31.40
C VAL A 318 7.61 3.87 -31.51
N LYS A 319 8.79 3.99 -32.11
CA LYS A 319 9.80 2.92 -32.09
C LYS A 319 10.83 3.18 -31.00
N LEU A 320 11.20 2.12 -30.29
CA LEU A 320 12.34 2.09 -29.38
C LEU A 320 13.52 1.42 -30.08
N LEU A 321 14.63 2.12 -30.20
CA LEU A 321 15.78 1.70 -31.00
C LEU A 321 17.11 1.92 -30.30
N LYS A 322 18.12 1.18 -30.76
CA LYS A 322 19.53 1.45 -30.46
C LYS A 322 20.32 1.45 -31.75
N GLY A 323 21.15 2.47 -31.93
CA GLY A 323 22.09 2.56 -33.03
C GLY A 323 23.46 1.99 -32.65
N ASN A 324 24.24 1.58 -33.65
CA ASN A 324 25.68 1.36 -33.52
C ASN A 324 26.48 2.51 -34.19
N ALA A 325 27.81 2.48 -34.03
CA ALA A 325 28.70 3.51 -34.59
C ALA A 325 28.73 3.51 -36.13
N GLU A 326 28.27 2.43 -36.77
CA GLU A 326 28.22 2.25 -38.22
C GLU A 326 26.89 2.77 -38.81
N GLY A 327 25.98 3.28 -37.96
CA GLY A 327 24.69 3.83 -38.35
C GLY A 327 23.59 2.78 -38.53
N GLU A 328 23.84 1.52 -38.15
CA GLU A 328 22.79 0.50 -38.14
C GLU A 328 21.89 0.69 -36.92
N GLU A 329 20.57 0.68 -37.14
CA GLU A 329 19.56 0.74 -36.09
C GLU A 329 18.91 -0.63 -35.89
N SER A 330 18.84 -1.06 -34.64
CA SER A 330 18.00 -2.18 -34.22
C SER A 330 16.79 -1.66 -33.48
N VAL A 331 15.59 -1.96 -33.98
CA VAL A 331 14.32 -1.65 -33.31
C VAL A 331 14.00 -2.79 -32.34
N PHE A 332 13.96 -2.47 -31.05
CA PHE A 332 13.62 -3.41 -29.99
C PHE A 332 12.11 -3.57 -29.85
N GLU A 333 11.38 -2.47 -30.05
CA GLU A 333 9.96 -2.44 -29.76
C GLU A 333 9.27 -1.35 -30.55
N VAL A 334 8.00 -1.57 -30.87
CA VAL A 334 7.13 -0.54 -31.42
C VAL A 334 5.89 -0.46 -30.53
N LEU A 335 5.60 0.76 -30.09
CA LEU A 335 4.54 1.11 -29.14
C LEU A 335 3.44 1.88 -29.88
N THR A 336 2.20 1.65 -29.49
CA THR A 336 1.01 2.31 -30.05
C THR A 336 0.05 2.75 -28.94
N THR A 337 -1.08 3.33 -29.33
CA THR A 337 -2.13 3.81 -28.43
C THR A 337 -2.38 2.85 -27.26
N GLY A 338 -2.28 3.36 -26.03
CA GLY A 338 -2.44 2.60 -24.79
C GLY A 338 -1.13 2.13 -24.15
N ASP A 339 -0.02 2.11 -24.89
CA ASP A 339 1.28 1.65 -24.39
C ASP A 339 2.02 2.72 -23.58
N GLY A 340 2.53 2.31 -22.42
CA GLY A 340 3.34 3.13 -21.52
C GLY A 340 4.86 2.89 -21.64
N PHE A 341 5.67 3.94 -21.52
CA PHE A 341 7.13 3.83 -21.57
C PHE A 341 7.87 5.04 -20.94
N PRO A 342 9.09 4.85 -20.40
CA PRO A 342 9.72 3.57 -20.12
C PRO A 342 9.30 3.04 -18.74
N ASP A 343 8.46 2.01 -18.74
CA ASP A 343 7.99 1.33 -17.54
C ASP A 343 9.12 0.63 -16.75
N THR A 344 10.15 0.13 -17.42
CA THR A 344 11.22 -0.69 -16.81
C THR A 344 12.29 0.08 -16.04
N VAL A 345 12.53 1.36 -16.36
CA VAL A 345 13.60 2.16 -15.73
C VAL A 345 13.09 3.30 -14.85
N ILE A 346 11.76 3.52 -14.78
CA ILE A 346 11.16 4.60 -14.00
C ILE A 346 11.33 4.41 -12.48
N PHE A 347 11.62 3.20 -12.02
CA PHE A 347 11.68 2.85 -10.59
C PHE A 347 12.94 3.35 -9.86
N LYS A 348 13.97 3.81 -10.58
CA LYS A 348 15.25 4.29 -10.03
C LYS A 348 15.68 5.58 -10.73
N ASP A 349 16.60 6.33 -10.12
CA ASP A 349 17.32 7.40 -10.82
C ASP A 349 18.27 6.78 -11.85
N ALA A 350 17.71 6.47 -13.02
CA ALA A 350 18.37 5.75 -14.10
C ALA A 350 18.46 6.61 -15.37
N ILE A 351 19.09 6.05 -16.40
CA ILE A 351 19.19 6.61 -17.75
C ILE A 351 18.24 5.86 -18.70
N TYR A 352 17.82 6.51 -19.78
CA TYR A 352 17.09 5.85 -20.86
C TYR A 352 17.97 4.79 -21.54
N PRO A 353 17.57 3.50 -21.57
CA PRO A 353 18.41 2.42 -22.10
C PRO A 353 18.40 2.35 -23.64
N VAL A 354 17.49 3.08 -24.28
CA VAL A 354 17.23 3.11 -25.72
C VAL A 354 16.83 4.54 -26.12
N THR A 355 16.80 4.80 -27.43
CA THR A 355 16.23 6.02 -28.01
C THR A 355 14.77 5.76 -28.39
N ALA A 356 13.88 6.71 -28.10
CA ALA A 356 12.49 6.68 -28.57
C ALA A 356 12.30 7.68 -29.72
N GLN A 357 11.70 7.21 -30.82
CA GLN A 357 11.45 8.04 -32.02
C GLN A 357 10.04 7.82 -32.54
N ALA A 358 9.36 8.90 -32.91
CA ALA A 358 8.06 8.87 -33.54
C ALA A 358 8.14 8.29 -34.97
N VAL A 359 7.38 7.24 -35.27
CA VAL A 359 7.30 6.62 -36.60
C VAL A 359 6.35 7.42 -37.50
N GLU A 360 5.32 8.00 -36.91
CA GLU A 360 4.39 8.94 -37.54
C GLU A 360 4.13 10.14 -36.64
N ALA A 361 3.15 10.99 -36.94
CA ALA A 361 2.74 12.02 -36.00
C ALA A 361 2.15 11.34 -34.75
N VAL A 362 2.74 11.60 -33.58
CA VAL A 362 2.31 10.98 -32.32
C VAL A 362 1.82 12.02 -31.34
N GLU A 363 0.84 11.60 -30.54
CA GLU A 363 0.37 12.32 -29.37
C GLU A 363 0.63 11.48 -28.13
N LEU A 364 1.27 12.08 -27.12
CA LEU A 364 1.69 11.40 -25.91
C LEU A 364 1.16 12.15 -24.68
N LEU A 365 0.66 11.41 -23.70
CA LEU A 365 0.56 11.91 -22.33
C LEU A 365 1.94 11.80 -21.70
N SER A 366 2.47 12.91 -21.20
CA SER A 366 3.80 12.98 -20.61
C SER A 366 3.75 13.33 -19.13
N LEU A 367 4.14 12.40 -18.27
CA LEU A 367 4.12 12.51 -16.81
C LEU A 367 5.55 12.70 -16.27
N PRO A 368 5.78 13.58 -15.27
CA PRO A 368 7.06 13.65 -14.58
C PRO A 368 7.39 12.32 -13.89
N ALA A 369 8.63 11.86 -14.02
CA ALA A 369 9.07 10.61 -13.40
C ALA A 369 8.95 10.62 -11.87
N SER A 370 9.13 11.79 -11.23
CA SER A 370 8.92 11.96 -9.79
C SER A 370 7.48 11.65 -9.37
N VAL A 371 6.49 12.09 -10.15
CA VAL A 371 5.07 11.87 -9.88
C VAL A 371 4.72 10.39 -10.00
N VAL A 372 5.19 9.73 -11.06
CA VAL A 372 4.98 8.29 -11.24
C VAL A 372 5.60 7.51 -10.09
N ARG A 373 6.84 7.86 -9.67
CA ARG A 373 7.51 7.23 -8.52
C ARG A 373 6.81 7.46 -7.19
N GLU A 374 6.29 8.66 -6.95
CA GLU A 374 5.51 8.97 -5.76
C GLU A 374 4.22 8.15 -5.73
N ARG A 375 3.55 8.02 -6.88
CA ARG A 375 2.30 7.26 -7.00
C ARG A 375 2.50 5.78 -6.78
N ILE A 376 3.56 5.20 -7.34
CA ILE A 376 3.92 3.80 -7.07
C ILE A 376 4.10 3.52 -5.57
N LYS A 377 4.52 4.51 -4.77
CA LYS A 377 4.68 4.36 -3.30
C LYS A 377 3.37 4.49 -2.52
N ASN A 378 2.44 5.28 -3.03
CA ASN A 378 1.26 5.72 -2.29
C ASN A 378 -0.04 5.07 -2.76
N ASP A 379 -0.03 4.44 -3.94
CA ASP A 379 -1.19 3.82 -4.57
C ASP A 379 -0.85 2.37 -4.98
N GLN A 380 -1.42 1.42 -4.25
CA GLN A 380 -1.17 0.00 -4.44
C GLN A 380 -1.64 -0.49 -5.81
N GLU A 381 -2.78 0.01 -6.30
CA GLU A 381 -3.36 -0.42 -7.55
C GLU A 381 -2.52 0.09 -8.73
N PHE A 382 -2.08 1.35 -8.69
CA PHE A 382 -1.16 1.88 -9.68
C PHE A 382 0.18 1.12 -9.69
N ALA A 383 0.69 0.75 -8.52
CA ALA A 383 1.91 -0.04 -8.40
C ALA A 383 1.74 -1.44 -9.03
N LEU A 384 0.61 -2.11 -8.78
CA LEU A 384 0.29 -3.41 -9.39
C LEU A 384 0.12 -3.29 -10.90
N ASN A 385 -0.52 -2.23 -11.41
CA ASN A 385 -0.66 -1.99 -12.84
C ASN A 385 0.70 -1.77 -13.52
N MET A 386 1.59 -0.99 -12.90
CA MET A 386 2.97 -0.80 -13.37
C MET A 386 3.77 -2.11 -13.39
N LEU A 387 3.60 -2.95 -12.35
CA LEU A 387 4.24 -4.27 -12.28
C LEU A 387 3.68 -5.22 -13.34
N ALA A 388 2.37 -5.23 -13.57
CA ALA A 388 1.72 -6.02 -14.59
C ALA A 388 2.20 -5.60 -15.99
N ALA A 389 2.31 -4.30 -16.25
CA ALA A 389 2.87 -3.78 -17.50
C ALA A 389 4.32 -4.26 -17.72
N ALA A 390 5.19 -4.13 -16.71
CA ALA A 390 6.56 -4.60 -16.77
C ALA A 390 6.68 -6.12 -16.97
N ALA A 391 5.82 -6.91 -16.29
CA ALA A 391 5.78 -8.36 -16.44
C ALA A 391 5.32 -8.79 -17.84
N ASN A 392 4.27 -8.17 -18.37
CA ASN A 392 3.79 -8.41 -19.73
C ASN A 392 4.86 -8.05 -20.77
N ARG A 393 5.56 -6.94 -20.56
CA ARG A 393 6.68 -6.52 -21.42
C ARG A 393 7.85 -7.51 -21.36
N SER A 394 8.20 -8.00 -20.17
CA SER A 394 9.21 -9.05 -20.02
C SER A 394 8.82 -10.33 -20.77
N LYS A 395 7.55 -10.76 -20.68
CA LYS A 395 7.05 -11.92 -21.43
C LYS A 395 7.16 -11.69 -22.94
N ALA A 396 6.79 -10.50 -23.41
CA ALA A 396 6.87 -10.13 -24.83
C ALA A 396 8.32 -10.14 -25.35
N LEU A 397 9.29 -9.66 -24.57
CA LEU A 397 10.71 -9.69 -24.91
C LEU A 397 11.27 -11.11 -24.97
N ILE A 398 10.87 -12.00 -24.04
CA ILE A 398 11.24 -13.42 -24.10
C ILE A 398 10.71 -14.06 -25.38
N SER A 399 9.42 -13.84 -25.70
CA SER A 399 8.82 -14.36 -26.94
C SER A 399 9.53 -13.83 -28.17
N GLN A 400 9.87 -12.54 -28.23
CA GLN A 400 10.66 -11.98 -29.34
C GLN A 400 12.05 -12.61 -29.45
N PHE A 401 12.74 -12.83 -28.33
CA PHE A 401 14.05 -13.49 -28.33
C PHE A 401 13.97 -14.92 -28.88
N GLU A 402 12.96 -15.70 -28.48
CA GLU A 402 12.70 -17.03 -29.04
C GLU A 402 12.42 -16.97 -30.54
N GLN A 403 11.62 -16.00 -31.00
CA GLN A 403 11.37 -15.80 -32.43
C GLN A 403 12.66 -15.53 -33.20
N LEU A 404 13.54 -14.67 -32.68
CA LEU A 404 14.80 -14.31 -33.34
C LEU A 404 15.81 -15.47 -33.39
N THR A 405 15.77 -16.38 -32.41
CA THR A 405 16.77 -17.45 -32.26
C THR A 405 16.32 -18.80 -32.83
N LEU A 406 15.02 -19.12 -32.80
CA LEU A 406 14.51 -20.45 -33.11
C LEU A 406 13.71 -20.51 -34.42
N LYS A 407 13.19 -19.38 -34.92
CA LYS A 407 12.28 -19.35 -36.06
C LYS A 407 12.96 -18.89 -37.35
N LYS A 408 12.53 -19.48 -38.47
CA LYS A 408 12.97 -19.06 -39.81
C LYS A 408 12.39 -17.69 -40.14
N VAL A 409 13.00 -17.02 -41.12
CA VAL A 409 12.57 -15.69 -41.59
C VAL A 409 11.08 -15.67 -41.99
N THR A 410 10.62 -16.68 -42.74
CA THR A 410 9.22 -16.83 -43.17
C THR A 410 8.27 -16.97 -41.99
N GLU A 411 8.62 -17.80 -41.01
CA GLU A 411 7.81 -18.02 -39.80
C GLU A 411 7.65 -16.74 -38.98
N ARG A 412 8.73 -15.95 -38.83
CA ARG A 412 8.67 -14.65 -38.13
C ARG A 412 7.72 -13.67 -38.81
N VAL A 413 7.76 -13.58 -40.14
CA VAL A 413 6.86 -12.70 -40.91
C VAL A 413 5.42 -13.19 -40.84
N GLY A 414 5.17 -14.48 -41.07
CA GLY A 414 3.83 -15.06 -41.01
C GLY A 414 3.20 -14.90 -39.63
N ARG A 415 3.97 -15.15 -38.57
CA ARG A 415 3.54 -14.92 -37.19
C ARG A 415 3.21 -13.46 -36.91
N PHE A 416 4.06 -12.54 -37.36
CA PHE A 416 3.82 -11.11 -37.21
C PHE A 416 2.50 -10.70 -37.86
N LEU A 417 2.26 -11.12 -39.10
CA LEU A 417 1.01 -10.84 -39.81
C LEU A 417 -0.19 -11.43 -39.05
N LEU A 418 -0.11 -12.69 -38.61
CA LEU A 418 -1.16 -13.35 -37.84
C LEU A 418 -1.51 -12.56 -36.58
N LYS A 419 -0.49 -12.08 -35.84
CA LYS A 419 -0.67 -11.24 -34.66
C LYS A 419 -1.45 -9.96 -34.99
N GLN A 420 -1.14 -9.30 -36.11
CA GLN A 420 -1.86 -8.09 -36.51
C GLN A 420 -3.33 -8.39 -36.88
N PHE A 421 -3.60 -9.52 -37.55
CA PHE A 421 -4.97 -9.94 -37.84
C PHE A 421 -5.77 -10.29 -36.59
N ILE A 422 -5.15 -10.93 -35.60
CA ILE A 422 -5.79 -11.22 -34.31
C ILE A 422 -6.14 -9.89 -33.59
N ALA A 423 -5.21 -8.94 -33.57
CA ALA A 423 -5.41 -7.64 -32.93
C ALA A 423 -6.48 -6.78 -33.62
N ALA A 424 -6.66 -6.91 -34.94
CA ALA A 424 -7.64 -6.15 -35.71
C ALA A 424 -9.10 -6.62 -35.53
N GLY A 425 -9.35 -7.74 -34.84
CA GLY A 425 -10.68 -8.27 -34.55
C GLY A 425 -11.26 -9.18 -35.65
N ASP A 426 -12.51 -9.62 -35.44
CA ASP A 426 -13.10 -10.80 -36.09
C ASP A 426 -13.26 -10.69 -37.63
N GLY A 427 -13.10 -11.83 -38.30
CA GLY A 427 -13.48 -12.08 -39.70
C GLY A 427 -12.73 -11.30 -40.79
N ARG A 428 -11.80 -10.41 -40.43
CA ARG A 428 -11.07 -9.60 -41.41
C ARG A 428 -10.10 -10.45 -42.20
N THR A 429 -10.28 -10.48 -43.51
CA THR A 429 -9.29 -10.98 -44.45
C THR A 429 -8.36 -9.89 -44.95
N THR A 430 -8.70 -8.61 -44.77
CA THR A 430 -7.86 -7.49 -45.25
C THR A 430 -7.38 -6.63 -44.09
N LEU A 431 -6.10 -6.28 -44.09
CA LEU A 431 -5.45 -5.45 -43.08
C LEU A 431 -4.46 -4.49 -43.75
N GLU A 432 -4.48 -3.21 -43.39
CA GLU A 432 -3.38 -2.30 -43.69
C GLU A 432 -2.31 -2.40 -42.59
N LEU A 433 -1.06 -2.63 -43.01
CA LEU A 433 0.08 -2.68 -42.09
C LEU A 433 0.25 -1.30 -41.44
N PRO A 434 0.29 -1.24 -40.09
CA PRO A 434 0.28 0.03 -39.37
C PRO A 434 1.62 0.80 -39.45
N LEU A 435 2.65 0.18 -40.02
CA LEU A 435 4.02 0.66 -40.01
C LEU A 435 4.65 0.50 -41.38
N GLU A 436 5.69 1.30 -41.65
CA GLU A 436 6.50 1.12 -42.83
C GLU A 436 7.23 -0.23 -42.81
N LYS A 437 7.35 -0.85 -43.99
CA LYS A 437 7.99 -2.16 -44.13
C LYS A 437 9.44 -2.19 -43.63
N SER A 438 10.15 -1.07 -43.70
CA SER A 438 11.50 -0.92 -43.15
C SER A 438 11.53 -1.02 -41.62
N VAL A 439 10.56 -0.40 -40.94
CA VAL A 439 10.40 -0.47 -39.47
C VAL A 439 10.04 -1.90 -39.06
N ILE A 440 9.09 -2.52 -39.77
CA ILE A 440 8.71 -3.92 -39.52
C ILE A 440 9.91 -4.85 -39.74
N ALA A 441 10.68 -4.65 -40.81
CA ALA A 441 11.87 -5.46 -41.09
C ALA A 441 12.90 -5.35 -39.95
N SER A 442 13.20 -4.13 -39.49
CA SER A 442 14.11 -3.91 -38.36
C SER A 442 13.59 -4.55 -37.07
N TYR A 443 12.30 -4.40 -36.76
CA TYR A 443 11.64 -5.04 -35.62
C TYR A 443 11.72 -6.58 -35.67
N LEU A 444 11.61 -7.18 -36.86
CA LEU A 444 11.75 -8.62 -37.06
C LEU A 444 13.21 -9.09 -37.20
N GLY A 445 14.19 -8.21 -36.95
CA GLY A 445 15.61 -8.51 -37.02
C GLY A 445 16.06 -8.96 -38.41
N MET A 446 15.59 -8.27 -39.46
CA MET A 446 15.98 -8.55 -40.85
C MET A 446 16.12 -7.28 -41.68
N LYS A 447 16.87 -7.36 -42.79
CA LYS A 447 17.01 -6.26 -43.74
C LYS A 447 15.72 -6.05 -44.55
N PRO A 448 15.36 -4.81 -44.96
CA PRO A 448 14.17 -4.53 -45.75
C PRO A 448 14.04 -5.36 -47.03
N GLU A 449 15.15 -5.69 -47.69
CA GLU A 449 15.19 -6.53 -48.89
C GLU A 449 14.80 -7.98 -48.57
N THR A 450 15.23 -8.49 -47.41
CA THR A 450 14.85 -9.83 -46.94
C THR A 450 13.37 -9.88 -46.60
N PHE A 451 12.85 -8.88 -45.89
CA PHE A 451 11.41 -8.78 -45.61
C PHE A 451 10.59 -8.74 -46.90
N SER A 452 11.01 -7.94 -47.87
CA SER A 452 10.32 -7.81 -49.16
C SER A 452 10.30 -9.14 -49.94
N ARG A 453 11.42 -9.89 -49.94
CA ARG A 453 11.47 -11.24 -50.53
C ARG A 453 10.54 -12.22 -49.82
N THR A 454 10.46 -12.18 -48.50
CA THR A 454 9.56 -13.04 -47.74
C THR A 454 8.09 -12.72 -47.99
N LEU A 455 7.72 -11.44 -48.10
CA LEU A 455 6.36 -11.07 -48.51
C LEU A 455 6.03 -11.58 -49.92
N GLN A 456 7.00 -11.57 -50.85
CA GLN A 456 6.80 -12.12 -52.19
C GLN A 456 6.57 -13.64 -52.15
N ALA A 457 7.28 -14.39 -51.30
CA ALA A 457 7.03 -15.81 -51.11
C ALA A 457 5.62 -16.09 -50.54
N LEU A 458 5.16 -15.28 -49.58
CA LEU A 458 3.79 -15.39 -49.05
C LEU A 458 2.72 -15.09 -50.12
N ARG A 459 3.01 -14.24 -51.11
CA ARG A 459 2.11 -14.05 -52.28
C ARG A 459 1.98 -15.31 -53.12
N GLU A 460 3.05 -16.08 -53.28
CA GLU A 460 3.02 -17.36 -53.99
C GLU A 460 2.19 -18.41 -53.24
N GLU A 461 2.06 -18.27 -51.92
CA GLU A 461 1.18 -19.08 -51.05
C GLU A 461 -0.29 -18.60 -51.04
N GLY A 462 -0.63 -17.57 -51.83
CA GLY A 462 -2.01 -17.08 -52.00
C GLY A 462 -2.39 -15.90 -51.11
N ILE A 463 -1.46 -15.29 -50.37
CA ILE A 463 -1.69 -14.07 -49.58
C ILE A 463 -1.44 -12.86 -50.48
N ASP A 464 -2.48 -12.14 -50.88
CA ASP A 464 -2.30 -10.92 -51.68
C ASP A 464 -1.72 -9.80 -50.81
N ILE A 465 -0.74 -9.08 -51.36
CA ILE A 465 -0.07 -7.99 -50.66
C ILE A 465 0.03 -6.86 -51.66
N ASN A 466 -0.60 -5.72 -51.40
CA ASN A 466 -0.53 -4.55 -52.27
C ASN A 466 -0.17 -3.30 -51.47
N ARG A 467 1.00 -2.70 -51.74
CA ARG A 467 1.60 -1.64 -50.92
C ARG A 467 1.68 -2.07 -49.45
N ASN A 468 0.89 -1.47 -48.56
CA ASN A 468 0.78 -1.82 -47.15
C ASN A 468 -0.46 -2.66 -46.84
N MET A 469 -1.32 -2.92 -47.82
CA MET A 469 -2.49 -3.79 -47.66
C MET A 469 -2.08 -5.26 -47.76
N VAL A 470 -2.54 -6.08 -46.83
CA VAL A 470 -2.39 -7.54 -46.83
C VAL A 470 -3.79 -8.14 -46.84
N THR A 471 -4.06 -9.03 -47.80
CA THR A 471 -5.35 -9.70 -47.99
C THR A 471 -5.16 -11.21 -47.95
N LEU A 472 -5.79 -11.87 -46.99
CA LEU A 472 -5.83 -13.31 -46.82
C LEU A 472 -6.90 -13.94 -47.72
N PRO A 473 -6.64 -15.12 -48.29
CA PRO A 473 -7.65 -15.86 -49.06
C PRO A 473 -8.78 -16.36 -48.15
N ASP A 474 -8.46 -16.74 -46.91
CA ASP A 474 -9.39 -17.11 -45.86
C ASP A 474 -8.82 -16.72 -44.49
N THR A 475 -9.65 -16.74 -43.46
CA THR A 475 -9.23 -16.28 -42.13
C THR A 475 -8.12 -17.16 -41.51
N PHE A 476 -8.05 -18.45 -41.86
CA PHE A 476 -7.08 -19.41 -41.32
C PHE A 476 -5.77 -19.50 -42.10
N ALA A 477 -5.62 -18.75 -43.21
CA ALA A 477 -4.45 -18.80 -44.10
C ALA A 477 -3.08 -18.62 -43.41
N LEU A 478 -3.04 -17.89 -42.29
CA LEU A 478 -1.81 -17.68 -41.51
C LEU A 478 -1.68 -18.59 -40.28
N CYS A 479 -2.65 -19.46 -39.98
CA CYS A 479 -2.66 -20.28 -38.77
C CYS A 479 -1.50 -21.30 -38.70
N THR A 480 -0.87 -21.64 -39.83
CA THR A 480 0.34 -22.47 -39.84
C THR A 480 1.52 -21.80 -39.12
N TYR A 481 1.51 -20.47 -38.99
CA TYR A 481 2.51 -19.67 -38.28
C TYR A 481 2.13 -19.36 -36.81
N CYS A 482 1.05 -19.97 -36.32
CA CYS A 482 0.58 -19.79 -34.95
C CYS A 482 1.47 -20.54 -33.93
N ASP A 483 1.46 -20.09 -32.69
CA ASP A 483 1.97 -20.84 -31.54
C ASP A 483 1.05 -20.68 -30.34
N VAL A 484 1.39 -21.36 -29.24
CA VAL A 484 0.60 -21.40 -28.01
C VAL A 484 0.30 -19.99 -27.49
N ASP A 485 1.27 -19.06 -27.53
CA ASP A 485 1.07 -17.69 -27.06
C ASP A 485 0.02 -16.95 -27.90
N LEU A 486 0.11 -17.00 -29.24
CA LEU A 486 -0.91 -16.37 -30.09
C LEU A 486 -2.27 -17.07 -29.97
N ALA A 487 -2.30 -18.39 -29.83
CA ALA A 487 -3.53 -19.15 -29.69
C ALA A 487 -4.33 -18.72 -28.45
N THR A 488 -3.66 -18.44 -27.32
CA THR A 488 -4.35 -18.01 -26.08
C THR A 488 -5.08 -16.67 -26.20
N THR A 489 -4.69 -15.81 -27.12
CA THR A 489 -5.31 -14.49 -27.36
C THR A 489 -6.21 -14.48 -28.60
N CYS A 490 -6.27 -15.59 -29.33
CA CYS A 490 -7.03 -15.71 -30.57
C CYS A 490 -8.48 -16.11 -30.28
N PHE A 491 -9.43 -15.28 -30.70
CA PHE A 491 -10.87 -15.55 -30.62
C PHE A 491 -11.30 -16.82 -31.38
N ARG A 492 -10.48 -17.30 -32.33
CA ARG A 492 -10.71 -18.54 -33.09
C ARG A 492 -10.16 -19.80 -32.40
N LYS A 493 -9.56 -19.73 -31.20
CA LYS A 493 -9.09 -20.93 -30.49
C LYS A 493 -10.20 -21.97 -30.31
N SER A 494 -11.42 -21.50 -30.08
CA SER A 494 -12.60 -22.36 -29.90
C SER A 494 -13.17 -22.95 -31.20
N CYS A 495 -12.67 -22.56 -32.38
CA CYS A 495 -13.12 -23.09 -33.66
C CYS A 495 -12.50 -24.48 -33.93
N PRO A 496 -13.27 -25.44 -34.50
CA PRO A 496 -12.76 -26.77 -34.87
C PRO A 496 -11.56 -26.73 -35.85
N GLU A 497 -11.48 -25.71 -36.68
CA GLU A 497 -10.44 -25.50 -37.68
C GLU A 497 -9.14 -24.93 -37.09
N CYS A 498 -9.13 -24.58 -35.80
CA CYS A 498 -7.93 -24.08 -35.14
C CYS A 498 -6.95 -25.23 -34.85
N PRO A 499 -5.66 -25.12 -35.23
CA PRO A 499 -4.66 -26.16 -34.92
C PRO A 499 -4.45 -26.38 -33.41
N PHE A 500 -4.83 -25.41 -32.58
CA PHE A 500 -4.71 -25.44 -31.11
C PHE A 500 -6.06 -25.70 -30.40
N HIS A 501 -7.10 -26.16 -31.12
CA HIS A 501 -8.44 -26.35 -30.56
C HIS A 501 -8.46 -27.28 -29.34
N ASN A 502 -7.66 -28.34 -29.37
CA ASN A 502 -7.63 -29.38 -28.33
C ASN A 502 -6.52 -29.19 -27.28
N GLU A 503 -5.71 -28.13 -27.37
CA GLU A 503 -4.64 -27.86 -26.40
C GLU A 503 -5.18 -26.99 -25.25
N THR A 504 -5.07 -27.54 -24.03
CA THR A 504 -5.65 -26.96 -22.80
C THR A 504 -4.92 -25.70 -22.39
#